data_AF-W2MB42-F1
#
_entry.id   AF-W2MB42-F1
#
_cell.length_a   1.000
_cell.length_b   1.000
_cell.length_c   1.000
_cell.angle_alpha   90.00
_cell.angle_beta   90.00
_cell.angle_gamma   90.00
#
_symmetry.space_group_name_H-M   'P 1'
#
loop_
_entity.id
_entity.type
_entity.pdbx_description
1 polymer ?
#
loop_
_entity_poly.entity_id
_entity_poly.type
_entity_poly.pdbx_seq_one_letter_code
_entity_poly.pdbx_strand_id
1 'polypeptide(L)'
;TDRFGRLLRRVIGSLSEEELRELSCTPEDIGTHSLRKGSSSYALGQVNGPTPVSVYLRMGQSLGRLKDRYIHFGEGADQLCGRMIAGLPFDSDRFGVLPPHFPLLITSQMTVQYWDEVVSGFSNYPRGIQSAFPFLLVSIIFHEDYLRKNLCENHPSQDHFRRIRFSIYSVVHQYFL
;
A
#
# COMPACT_ATOMS: atom_id res chain seq x y z
N THR A 1 -9.99 -20.09 2.44
CA THR A 1 -9.49 -18.70 2.37
C THR A 1 -9.87 -17.96 3.63
N ASP A 2 -8.89 -17.63 4.47
CA ASP A 2 -9.14 -16.79 5.63
C ASP A 2 -9.40 -15.36 5.16
N ARG A 3 -10.66 -14.89 5.31
CA ARG A 3 -11.08 -13.58 4.82
C ARG A 3 -10.38 -12.50 5.64
N PHE A 4 -9.92 -11.43 4.98
CA PHE A 4 -9.40 -10.19 5.59
C PHE A 4 -10.14 -9.77 6.86
N GLY A 5 -11.48 -9.89 6.89
CA GLY A 5 -12.26 -9.54 8.08
C GLY A 5 -12.05 -10.43 9.32
N ARG A 6 -11.69 -11.72 9.16
CA ARG A 6 -11.32 -12.57 10.29
C ARG A 6 -9.96 -12.19 10.85
N LEU A 7 -8.99 -11.92 9.98
CA LEU A 7 -7.66 -11.44 10.38
C LEU A 7 -7.74 -10.09 11.08
N LEU A 8 -8.50 -9.14 10.50
CA LEU A 8 -8.70 -7.81 11.09
C LEU A 8 -9.31 -7.91 12.49
N ARG A 9 -10.37 -8.73 12.68
CA ARG A 9 -10.96 -8.95 14.01
C ARG A 9 -9.97 -9.55 15.01
N ARG A 10 -9.09 -10.45 14.56
CA ARG A 10 -8.05 -11.03 15.42
C ARG A 10 -7.05 -9.98 15.87
N VAL A 11 -6.63 -9.10 14.96
CA VAL A 11 -5.71 -8.00 15.27
C VAL A 11 -6.36 -7.01 16.22
N ILE A 12 -7.59 -6.56 15.94
CA ILE A 12 -8.33 -5.63 16.82
C ILE A 12 -8.52 -6.24 18.21
N GLY A 13 -8.89 -7.52 18.29
CA GLY A 13 -9.06 -8.22 19.57
C GLY A 13 -7.75 -8.49 20.33
N SER A 14 -6.59 -8.19 19.73
CA SER A 14 -5.29 -8.28 20.40
C SER A 14 -4.73 -6.92 20.86
N LEU A 15 -5.42 -5.81 20.55
CA LEU A 15 -4.99 -4.47 20.97
C LEU A 15 -5.29 -4.25 22.46
N SER A 16 -4.45 -3.47 23.13
CA SER A 16 -4.68 -3.02 24.51
C SER A 16 -5.68 -1.85 24.56
N GLU A 17 -6.22 -1.57 25.76
CA GLU A 17 -7.11 -0.42 25.98
C GLU A 17 -6.41 0.93 25.71
N GLU A 18 -5.10 1.01 25.96
CA GLU A 18 -4.29 2.18 25.63
C GLU A 18 -4.18 2.37 24.12
N GLU A 19 -3.88 1.29 23.37
CA GLU A 19 -3.80 1.33 21.90
C GLU A 19 -5.16 1.70 21.26
N LEU A 20 -6.26 1.17 21.80
CA LEU A 20 -7.62 1.53 21.35
C LEU A 20 -7.95 3.01 21.64
N ARG A 21 -7.50 3.54 22.77
CA ARG A 21 -7.65 4.97 23.10
C ARG A 21 -6.86 5.87 22.15
N GLU A 22 -5.65 5.48 21.77
CA GLU A 22 -4.86 6.21 20.76
C GLU A 22 -5.58 6.24 19.41
N LEU A 23 -6.20 5.12 19.02
CA LEU A 23 -7.00 5.04 17.79
C LEU A 23 -8.32 5.82 17.85
N SER A 24 -8.73 6.29 19.04
CA SER A 24 -9.95 7.08 19.26
C SER A 24 -11.22 6.44 18.66
N CYS A 25 -11.29 5.11 18.62
CA CYS A 25 -12.44 4.36 18.12
C CYS A 25 -12.68 3.08 18.93
N THR A 26 -13.93 2.61 18.97
CA THR A 26 -14.25 1.33 19.63
C THR A 26 -13.96 0.16 18.67
N PRO A 27 -13.58 -1.03 19.17
CA PRO A 27 -13.40 -2.22 18.34
C PRO A 27 -14.58 -2.51 17.39
N GLU A 28 -15.79 -2.21 17.83
CA GLU A 28 -17.03 -2.39 17.07
C GLU A 28 -17.16 -1.41 15.90
N ASP A 29 -16.54 -0.23 15.99
CA ASP A 29 -16.50 0.76 14.91
C ASP A 29 -15.60 0.31 13.75
N ILE A 30 -14.63 -0.58 14.03
CA ILE A 30 -13.63 -1.03 13.06
C ILE A 30 -14.14 -2.27 12.30
N GLY A 31 -14.98 -2.02 11.30
CA GLY A 31 -15.56 -3.06 10.44
C GLY A 31 -15.02 -3.06 8.99
N THR A 32 -14.76 -4.24 8.43
CA THR A 32 -14.39 -4.37 6.98
C THR A 32 -15.50 -3.92 6.04
N HIS A 33 -16.74 -3.91 6.51
CA HIS A 33 -17.91 -3.57 5.73
C HIS A 33 -18.01 -2.06 5.48
N SER A 34 -17.68 -1.24 6.48
CA SER A 34 -17.71 0.23 6.36
C SER A 34 -16.66 0.74 5.38
N LEU A 35 -15.43 0.18 5.45
CA LEU A 35 -14.35 0.52 4.52
C LEU A 35 -14.73 0.21 3.06
N ARG A 36 -15.23 -1.01 2.80
CA ARG A 36 -15.64 -1.42 1.44
C ARG A 36 -16.81 -0.58 0.91
N LYS A 37 -17.78 -0.25 1.76
CA LYS A 37 -18.92 0.59 1.38
C LYS A 37 -18.50 2.01 1.09
N GLY A 38 -17.73 2.65 1.96
CA GLY A 38 -17.24 4.01 1.77
C GLY A 38 -16.43 4.16 0.49
N SER A 39 -15.46 3.26 0.26
CA SER A 39 -14.66 3.26 -0.97
C SER A 39 -15.52 3.05 -2.22
N SER A 40 -16.54 2.18 -2.16
CA SER A 40 -17.46 1.99 -3.29
C SER A 40 -18.31 3.23 -3.57
N SER A 41 -18.89 3.84 -2.54
CA SER A 41 -19.71 5.05 -2.68
C SER A 41 -18.89 6.22 -3.23
N TYR A 42 -17.66 6.39 -2.73
CA TYR A 42 -16.74 7.41 -3.22
C TYR A 42 -16.43 7.21 -4.71
N ALA A 43 -16.00 6.00 -5.11
CA ALA A 43 -15.61 5.71 -6.49
C ALA A 43 -16.79 5.82 -7.47
N LEU A 44 -17.98 5.34 -7.07
CA LEU A 44 -19.21 5.41 -7.86
C LEU A 44 -19.78 6.83 -7.96
N GLY A 45 -19.44 7.71 -7.01
CA GLY A 45 -19.90 9.09 -6.98
C GLY A 45 -19.10 10.04 -7.87
N GLN A 46 -17.96 9.61 -8.43
CA GLN A 46 -17.12 10.47 -9.27
C GLN A 46 -17.60 10.52 -10.72
N VAL A 47 -17.66 11.73 -11.27
CA VAL A 47 -17.85 11.94 -12.71
C VAL A 47 -16.62 11.39 -13.44
N ASN A 48 -16.83 10.56 -14.47
CA ASN A 48 -15.77 9.82 -15.18
C ASN A 48 -14.99 8.82 -14.31
N GLY A 49 -15.57 8.37 -13.20
CA GLY A 49 -15.01 7.31 -12.37
C GLY A 49 -15.08 5.90 -13.01
N PRO A 50 -14.59 4.87 -12.31
CA PRO A 50 -14.63 3.49 -12.77
C PRO A 50 -16.07 2.99 -12.92
N THR A 51 -16.26 2.02 -13.82
CA THR A 51 -17.58 1.42 -13.99
C THR A 51 -18.05 0.73 -12.70
N PRO A 52 -19.36 0.64 -12.43
CA PRO A 52 -19.85 -0.02 -11.23
C PRO A 52 -19.40 -1.47 -11.09
N VAL A 53 -19.28 -2.18 -12.22
CA VAL A 53 -18.76 -3.54 -12.27
C VAL A 53 -17.32 -3.60 -11.75
N SER A 54 -16.44 -2.72 -12.23
CA SER A 54 -15.04 -2.67 -11.79
C SER A 54 -14.93 -2.36 -10.30
N VAL A 55 -15.76 -1.46 -9.79
CA VAL A 55 -15.83 -1.15 -8.35
C VAL A 55 -16.27 -2.39 -7.56
N TYR A 56 -17.37 -3.04 -7.94
CA TYR A 56 -17.88 -4.21 -7.22
C TYR A 56 -16.86 -5.36 -7.20
N LEU A 57 -16.23 -5.64 -8.34
CA LEU A 57 -15.17 -6.63 -8.43
C LEU A 57 -13.98 -6.26 -7.52
N ARG A 58 -13.52 -4.99 -7.52
CA ARG A 58 -12.44 -4.50 -6.65
C ARG A 58 -12.79 -4.63 -5.16
N MET A 59 -14.04 -4.39 -4.79
CA MET A 59 -14.53 -4.52 -3.42
C MET A 59 -14.79 -5.98 -3.00
N GLY A 60 -14.58 -6.94 -3.91
CA GLY A 60 -14.84 -8.35 -3.69
C GLY A 60 -16.32 -8.66 -3.50
N GLN A 61 -17.19 -7.91 -4.18
CA GLN A 61 -18.63 -8.17 -4.25
C GLN A 61 -18.94 -9.09 -5.43
N SER A 62 -19.79 -10.09 -5.20
CA SER A 62 -20.29 -10.96 -6.28
C SER A 62 -21.25 -10.18 -7.17
N LEU A 63 -21.13 -10.34 -8.49
CA LEU A 63 -22.05 -9.81 -9.49
C LEU A 63 -23.25 -10.75 -9.72
N GLY A 64 -23.30 -11.88 -8.99
CA GLY A 64 -24.29 -12.93 -9.12
C GLY A 64 -23.83 -14.09 -10.00
N ARG A 65 -24.53 -15.23 -9.89
CA ARG A 65 -24.12 -16.54 -10.45
C ARG A 65 -23.81 -16.55 -11.95
N LEU A 66 -24.50 -15.74 -12.75
CA LEU A 66 -24.29 -15.69 -14.20
C LEU A 66 -23.16 -14.74 -14.57
N LYS A 67 -23.17 -13.53 -14.02
CA LYS A 67 -22.25 -12.45 -14.39
C LYS A 67 -20.82 -12.75 -13.95
N ASP A 68 -20.63 -13.37 -12.77
CA ASP A 68 -19.31 -13.77 -12.27
C ASP A 68 -18.58 -14.77 -13.20
N ARG A 69 -19.29 -15.45 -14.12
CA ARG A 69 -18.70 -16.40 -15.09
C ARG A 69 -18.14 -15.76 -16.36
N TYR A 70 -18.57 -14.55 -16.68
CA TYR A 70 -18.25 -13.91 -17.98
C TYR A 70 -17.65 -12.51 -17.83
N ILE A 71 -17.77 -11.90 -16.65
CA ILE A 71 -17.29 -10.54 -16.39
C ILE A 71 -16.05 -10.64 -15.51
N HIS A 72 -14.92 -10.23 -16.07
CA HIS A 72 -13.63 -10.25 -15.41
C HIS A 72 -13.09 -8.84 -15.18
N PHE A 73 -12.03 -8.75 -14.38
CA PHE A 73 -11.33 -7.50 -14.13
C PHE A 73 -10.78 -6.90 -15.42
N GLY A 74 -11.22 -5.70 -15.78
CA GLY A 74 -10.59 -4.89 -16.81
C GLY A 74 -9.42 -4.12 -16.20
N GLU A 75 -8.19 -4.35 -16.67
CA GLU A 75 -6.96 -3.84 -16.05
C GLU A 75 -6.97 -2.32 -15.84
N GLY A 76 -7.36 -1.53 -16.86
CA GLY A 76 -7.38 -0.07 -16.74
C GLY A 76 -8.42 0.44 -15.74
N ALA A 77 -9.60 -0.18 -15.70
CA ALA A 77 -10.65 0.23 -14.77
C ALA A 77 -10.36 -0.19 -13.33
N ASP A 78 -9.67 -1.33 -13.14
CA ASP A 78 -9.17 -1.78 -11.84
C ASP A 78 -8.06 -0.86 -11.32
N GLN A 79 -7.13 -0.45 -12.18
CA GLN A 79 -6.07 0.51 -11.85
C GLN A 79 -6.64 1.88 -11.47
N LEU A 80 -7.59 2.41 -12.27
CA LEU A 80 -8.32 3.65 -11.96
C LEU A 80 -9.00 3.55 -10.59
N CYS A 81 -9.79 2.49 -10.39
CA CYS A 81 -10.49 2.26 -9.12
C CYS A 81 -9.49 2.16 -7.96
N GLY A 82 -8.39 1.42 -8.14
CA GLY A 82 -7.34 1.25 -7.13
C GLY A 82 -6.68 2.56 -6.71
N ARG A 83 -6.34 3.41 -7.68
CA ARG A 83 -5.75 4.74 -7.42
C ARG A 83 -6.71 5.66 -6.69
N MET A 84 -7.98 5.69 -7.11
CA MET A 84 -9.01 6.52 -6.45
C MET A 84 -9.22 6.11 -4.99
N ILE A 85 -9.38 4.81 -4.73
CA ILE A 85 -9.64 4.33 -3.37
C ILE A 85 -8.40 4.39 -2.47
N ALA A 86 -7.21 4.53 -3.06
CA ALA A 86 -5.97 4.85 -2.34
C ALA A 86 -5.89 6.35 -1.96
N GLY A 87 -6.90 7.16 -2.31
CA GLY A 87 -6.94 8.58 -1.97
C GLY A 87 -6.08 9.47 -2.85
N LEU A 88 -5.63 8.99 -4.02
CA LEU A 88 -4.89 9.83 -4.97
C LEU A 88 -5.82 10.91 -5.56
N PRO A 89 -5.30 12.13 -5.82
CA PRO A 89 -6.11 13.25 -6.31
C PRO A 89 -6.60 12.99 -7.73
N PHE A 90 -7.84 12.52 -7.85
CA PHE A 90 -8.45 12.10 -9.12
C PHE A 90 -8.60 13.25 -10.12
N ASP A 91 -8.68 14.48 -9.62
CA ASP A 91 -8.76 15.73 -10.37
C ASP A 91 -7.40 16.29 -10.80
N SER A 92 -6.29 15.65 -10.40
CA SER A 92 -4.95 16.09 -10.79
C SER A 92 -4.52 15.49 -12.14
N ASP A 93 -3.89 16.32 -12.96
CA ASP A 93 -3.11 15.90 -14.14
C ASP A 93 -2.03 14.86 -13.83
N ARG A 94 -1.51 14.84 -12.59
CA ARG A 94 -0.53 13.87 -12.12
C ARG A 94 -1.13 12.57 -11.60
N PHE A 95 -2.46 12.40 -11.65
CA PHE A 95 -3.14 11.20 -11.14
C PHE A 95 -2.62 9.90 -11.80
N GLY A 96 -2.24 9.98 -13.08
CA GLY A 96 -1.71 8.84 -13.85
C GLY A 96 -0.22 8.55 -13.65
N VAL A 97 0.52 9.39 -12.91
CA VAL A 97 1.97 9.21 -12.72
C VAL A 97 2.26 7.88 -12.05
N LEU A 98 3.26 7.16 -12.55
CA LEU A 98 3.70 5.90 -11.96
C LEU A 98 4.18 6.12 -10.52
N PRO A 99 3.94 5.17 -9.61
CA PRO A 99 4.58 5.24 -8.30
C PRO A 99 6.11 5.26 -8.46
N PRO A 100 6.84 5.79 -7.47
CA PRO A 100 8.30 5.65 -7.42
C PRO A 100 8.70 4.19 -7.62
N HIS A 101 9.68 3.94 -8.49
CA HIS A 101 10.16 2.60 -8.81
C HIS A 101 11.65 2.64 -9.09
N PHE A 102 12.34 1.54 -8.76
CA PHE A 102 13.73 1.38 -9.14
C PHE A 102 13.84 0.96 -10.61
N PRO A 103 14.83 1.48 -11.35
CA PRO A 103 15.19 0.93 -12.65
C PRO A 103 15.57 -0.54 -12.55
N LEU A 104 15.38 -1.31 -13.62
CA LEU A 104 15.71 -2.75 -13.66
C LEU A 104 17.16 -3.05 -13.24
N LEU A 105 18.09 -2.16 -13.61
CA LEU A 105 19.50 -2.27 -13.24
C LEU A 105 19.69 -2.28 -11.72
N ILE A 106 19.03 -1.38 -11.00
CA ILE A 106 19.10 -1.30 -9.54
C ILE A 106 18.40 -2.49 -8.91
N THR A 107 17.20 -2.83 -9.40
CA THR A 107 16.45 -3.98 -8.90
C THR A 107 17.24 -5.29 -9.04
N SER A 108 18.05 -5.45 -10.09
CA SER A 108 18.90 -6.62 -10.29
C SER A 108 20.03 -6.77 -9.25
N GLN A 109 20.40 -5.68 -8.59
CA GLN A 109 21.44 -5.64 -7.56
C GLN A 109 20.87 -5.86 -6.14
N MET A 110 19.55 -5.74 -5.98
CA MET A 110 18.85 -5.97 -4.70
C MET A 110 18.65 -7.47 -4.44
N THR A 111 19.76 -8.16 -4.20
CA THR A 111 19.79 -9.61 -3.91
C THR A 111 19.10 -9.95 -2.58
N VAL A 112 18.90 -11.24 -2.32
CA VAL A 112 18.39 -11.70 -1.01
C VAL A 112 19.31 -11.25 0.12
N GLN A 113 20.64 -11.29 -0.10
CA GLN A 113 21.63 -10.85 0.88
C GLN A 113 21.46 -9.36 1.19
N TYR A 114 21.31 -8.51 0.16
CA TYR A 114 21.01 -7.09 0.36
C TYR A 114 19.74 -6.90 1.20
N TRP A 115 18.68 -7.64 0.89
CA TRP A 115 17.43 -7.49 1.62
C TRP A 115 17.47 -8.05 3.04
N ASP A 116 18.23 -9.09 3.33
CA ASP A 116 18.41 -9.60 4.71
C ASP A 116 19.16 -8.57 5.58
N GLU A 117 19.99 -7.70 4.99
CA GLU A 117 20.63 -6.57 5.70
C GLU A 117 19.66 -5.40 5.96
N VAL A 118 18.77 -5.11 5.02
CA VAL A 118 17.84 -3.97 5.09
C VAL A 118 16.58 -4.31 5.88
N VAL A 119 16.10 -5.53 5.75
CA VAL A 119 14.84 -6.02 6.33
C VAL A 119 15.14 -7.27 7.14
N SER A 120 15.04 -7.14 8.46
CA SER A 120 15.25 -8.27 9.38
C SER A 120 14.31 -9.44 9.03
N GLY A 121 14.92 -10.60 8.77
CA GLY A 121 14.18 -11.81 8.39
C GLY A 121 13.52 -11.74 7.02
N PHE A 122 14.07 -10.97 6.07
CA PHE A 122 13.55 -10.89 4.70
C PHE A 122 13.28 -12.26 4.08
N SER A 123 14.22 -13.19 4.25
CA SER A 123 14.13 -14.58 3.77
C SER A 123 12.94 -15.37 4.34
N ASN A 124 12.36 -14.95 5.48
CA ASN A 124 11.21 -15.61 6.10
C ASN A 124 9.86 -15.18 5.50
N TYR A 125 9.81 -14.08 4.73
CA TYR A 125 8.56 -13.61 4.14
C TYR A 125 8.19 -14.40 2.87
N PRO A 126 6.89 -14.60 2.58
CA PRO A 126 6.47 -15.19 1.31
C PRO A 126 6.97 -14.38 0.11
N ARG A 127 7.26 -15.04 -1.02
CA ARG A 127 7.76 -14.37 -2.25
C ARG A 127 6.90 -13.18 -2.70
N GLY A 128 5.58 -13.27 -2.55
CA GLY A 128 4.67 -12.17 -2.91
C GLY A 128 4.82 -10.94 -2.02
N ILE A 129 5.22 -11.12 -0.76
CA ILE A 129 5.56 -10.01 0.15
C ILE A 129 6.97 -9.50 -0.17
N GLN A 130 7.92 -10.40 -0.43
CA GLN A 130 9.28 -10.05 -0.86
C GLN A 130 9.27 -9.10 -2.07
N SER A 131 8.40 -9.36 -3.06
CA SER A 131 8.26 -8.51 -4.25
C SER A 131 7.73 -7.11 -3.98
N ALA A 132 7.13 -6.84 -2.81
CA ALA A 132 6.63 -5.53 -2.46
C ALA A 132 7.70 -4.59 -1.89
N PHE A 133 8.75 -5.13 -1.25
CA PHE A 133 9.78 -4.33 -0.58
C PHE A 133 10.51 -3.31 -1.47
N PRO A 134 10.86 -3.61 -2.75
CA PRO A 134 11.43 -2.59 -3.63
C PRO A 134 10.56 -1.35 -3.76
N PHE A 135 9.24 -1.53 -3.91
CA PHE A 135 8.26 -0.43 -4.02
C PHE A 135 8.10 0.34 -2.71
N LEU A 136 8.11 -0.35 -1.58
CA LEU A 136 8.06 0.29 -0.26
C LEU A 136 9.31 1.13 -0.01
N LEU A 137 10.49 0.57 -0.29
CA LEU A 137 11.76 1.23 -0.05
C LEU A 137 11.92 2.49 -0.91
N VAL A 138 11.66 2.40 -2.22
CA VAL A 138 11.74 3.58 -3.10
C VAL A 138 10.69 4.63 -2.74
N SER A 139 9.51 4.25 -2.25
CA SER A 139 8.49 5.20 -1.79
C SER A 139 9.01 5.99 -0.58
N ILE A 140 9.68 5.31 0.37
CA ILE A 140 10.29 5.95 1.54
C ILE A 140 11.39 6.93 1.11
N ILE A 141 12.26 6.54 0.16
CA ILE A 141 13.35 7.38 -0.36
C ILE A 141 12.80 8.60 -1.09
N PHE A 142 11.86 8.39 -2.02
CA PHE A 142 11.28 9.46 -2.83
C PHE A 142 10.55 10.50 -1.97
N HIS A 143 9.96 10.08 -0.86
CA HIS A 143 9.28 10.96 0.08
C HIS A 143 10.13 11.37 1.30
N GLU A 144 11.45 11.13 1.30
CA GLU A 144 12.34 11.41 2.44
C GLU A 144 12.17 12.85 2.95
N ASP A 145 12.25 13.84 2.06
CA ASP A 145 12.16 15.26 2.44
C ASP A 145 10.82 15.60 3.09
N TYR A 146 9.72 15.05 2.55
CA TYR A 146 8.39 15.22 3.12
C TYR A 146 8.30 14.57 4.50
N LEU A 147 8.79 13.34 4.64
CA LEU A 147 8.75 12.60 5.90
C LEU A 147 9.59 13.31 6.96
N ARG A 148 10.78 13.79 6.62
CA ARG A 148 11.64 14.55 7.55
C ARG A 148 10.99 15.82 8.05
N LYS A 149 10.28 16.54 7.17
CA LYS A 149 9.60 17.79 7.50
C LYS A 149 8.36 17.59 8.37
N ASN A 150 7.66 16.46 8.23
CA ASN A 150 6.35 16.25 8.87
C ASN A 150 6.36 15.26 10.03
N LEU A 151 7.42 14.45 10.18
CA LEU A 151 7.60 13.58 11.35
C LEU A 151 8.32 14.34 12.48
N CYS A 152 7.90 14.09 13.71
CA CYS A 152 8.54 14.65 14.91
C CYS A 152 10.04 14.34 14.94
N GLU A 153 10.85 15.24 15.49
CA GLU A 153 12.31 15.08 15.59
C GLU A 153 12.72 13.81 16.35
N ASN A 154 11.91 13.41 17.34
CA ASN A 154 12.12 12.19 18.14
C ASN A 154 11.53 10.93 17.49
N HIS A 155 11.01 11.01 16.27
CA HIS A 155 10.43 9.85 15.60
C HIS A 155 11.53 8.83 15.25
N PRO A 156 11.40 7.54 15.60
CA PRO A 156 12.43 6.51 15.36
C PRO A 156 12.92 6.42 13.90
N SER A 157 12.06 6.79 12.94
CA SER A 157 12.45 6.84 11.53
C SER A 157 13.48 7.91 11.20
N GLN A 158 13.58 9.01 11.96
CA GLN A 158 14.56 10.09 11.72
C GLN A 158 16.01 9.57 11.78
N ASP A 159 16.30 8.68 12.72
CA ASP A 159 17.59 7.97 12.84
C ASP A 159 17.76 6.90 11.74
N HIS A 160 16.68 6.19 11.40
CA HIS A 160 16.72 5.17 10.34
C HIS A 160 16.95 5.75 8.95
N PHE A 161 16.40 6.93 8.61
CA PHE A 161 16.67 7.56 7.32
C PHE A 161 18.17 7.85 7.14
N ARG A 162 18.91 8.16 8.22
CA ARG A 162 20.37 8.32 8.16
C ARG A 162 21.07 6.99 7.83
N ARG A 163 20.64 5.88 8.45
CA ARG A 163 21.21 4.53 8.21
C ARG A 163 20.86 3.96 6.83
N ILE A 164 19.61 4.16 6.39
CA ILE A 164 19.14 3.75 5.06
C ILE A 164 19.94 4.46 3.98
N ARG A 165 20.24 5.77 4.14
CA ARG A 165 21.19 6.45 3.25
C ARG A 165 22.55 5.73 3.23
N PHE A 166 23.18 5.41 4.35
CA PHE A 166 24.51 4.75 4.30
C PHE A 166 24.52 3.40 3.54
N SER A 167 23.51 2.54 3.75
CA SER A 167 23.41 1.23 3.08
C SER A 167 22.97 1.34 1.61
N ILE A 168 22.10 2.29 1.29
CA ILE A 168 21.68 2.53 -0.10
C ILE A 168 22.75 3.26 -0.88
N TYR A 169 23.46 4.25 -0.31
CA TYR A 169 24.57 4.92 -0.99
C TYR A 169 25.71 3.94 -1.29
N SER A 170 25.98 2.91 -0.49
CA SER A 170 26.96 1.88 -0.88
C SER A 170 26.54 1.04 -2.10
N VAL A 171 25.24 0.99 -2.43
CA VAL A 171 24.70 0.24 -3.59
C VAL A 171 24.34 1.17 -4.77
N VAL A 172 23.94 2.41 -4.50
CA VAL A 172 23.26 3.32 -5.43
C VAL A 172 24.14 4.49 -5.87
N HIS A 173 25.28 4.76 -5.20
CA HIS A 173 26.20 5.84 -5.56
C HIS A 173 26.84 5.67 -6.95
N GLN A 174 26.70 4.51 -7.59
CA GLN A 174 27.16 4.28 -8.96
C GLN A 174 26.17 4.77 -10.05
N TYR A 175 24.93 5.18 -9.69
CA TYR A 175 23.88 5.45 -10.68
C TYR A 175 23.01 6.70 -10.45
N PHE A 176 23.25 7.47 -9.39
CA PHE A 176 22.48 8.69 -9.09
C PHE A 176 23.33 9.99 -9.05
N LEU A 177 24.48 10.00 -9.74
CA LEU A 177 25.16 11.21 -10.20
C LEU A 177 25.15 11.26 -11.73
#